data_AF-A0A950PHK4-F1
#
_entry.id   AF-A0A950PHK4-F1
#
_cell.length_a   1.000
_cell.length_b   1.000
_cell.length_c   1.000
_cell.angle_alpha   90.00
_cell.angle_beta   90.00
_cell.angle_gamma   90.00
#
_symmetry.space_group_name_H-M   'P 1'
#
loop_
_entity.id
_entity.type
_entity.pdbx_description
1 polymer ?
#
loop_
_entity_poly.entity_id
_entity_poly.type
_entity_poly.pdbx_seq_one_letter_code
_entity_poly.pdbx_strand_id
1 'polypeptide(L)'
;MTTTRDLFIVSMHVTADHPVEQGNLSLALAGAEVIDLLDVHAIRLDGDRIVPIDQSAIADHLLNEAASSLVRQAPYELVGDWLWRRGRNLSAAYLADLEAEGQITQ
;
A
#
# COMPACT_ATOMS: atom_id res chain seq x y z
N MET A 1 -13.72 0.60 1.92
CA MET A 1 -12.96 1.23 0.81
C MET A 1 -11.65 1.66 1.40
N THR A 2 -10.54 1.39 0.72
CA THR A 2 -9.18 1.73 1.16
C THR A 2 -8.62 2.79 0.20
N THR A 3 -7.84 3.72 0.74
CA THR A 3 -7.20 4.80 -0.03
C THR A 3 -6.40 4.21 -1.18
N THR A 4 -5.72 3.08 -0.94
CA THR A 4 -4.87 2.44 -1.94
C THR A 4 -5.67 1.91 -3.13
N ARG A 5 -6.83 1.31 -2.87
CA ARG A 5 -7.72 0.79 -3.92
C ARG A 5 -8.34 1.90 -4.74
N ASP A 6 -8.79 2.97 -4.09
CA ASP A 6 -9.35 4.13 -4.76
C ASP A 6 -8.30 4.83 -5.64
N LEU A 7 -7.07 4.96 -5.14
CA LEU A 7 -5.96 5.53 -5.89
C LEU A 7 -5.62 4.71 -7.14
N PHE A 8 -5.57 3.39 -7.01
CA PHE A 8 -5.31 2.51 -8.15
C PHE A 8 -6.40 2.64 -9.23
N ILE A 9 -7.68 2.59 -8.85
CA ILE A 9 -8.80 2.74 -9.77
C ILE A 9 -8.76 4.09 -10.48
N VAL A 10 -8.50 5.19 -9.76
CA VAL A 10 -8.37 6.53 -10.37
C VAL A 10 -7.19 6.57 -11.36
N SER A 11 -6.06 5.93 -11.03
CA SER A 11 -4.90 5.88 -11.92
C SER A 11 -5.19 5.16 -13.25
N MET A 12 -6.06 4.15 -13.24
CA MET A 12 -6.50 3.42 -14.44
C MET A 12 -7.40 4.25 -15.35
N HIS A 13 -8.08 5.28 -14.82
CA HIS A 13 -8.96 6.17 -15.58
C HIS A 13 -8.24 7.42 -16.10
N VAL A 14 -6.94 7.56 -15.85
CA VAL A 14 -6.15 8.66 -16.40
C VAL A 14 -6.02 8.46 -17.91
N THR A 15 -6.36 9.51 -18.66
CA THR A 15 -6.33 9.51 -20.13
C THR A 15 -4.96 9.11 -20.67
N ALA A 16 -4.96 8.34 -21.77
CA ALA A 16 -3.76 7.82 -22.42
C ALA A 16 -2.71 8.89 -22.84
N ASP A 17 -3.10 10.17 -22.87
CA ASP A 17 -2.20 11.29 -23.18
C ASP A 17 -1.21 11.59 -22.03
N HIS A 18 -1.50 11.18 -20.79
CA HIS A 18 -0.65 11.40 -19.62
C HIS A 18 -0.64 10.18 -18.67
N PRO A 19 -0.13 9.02 -19.13
CA PRO A 19 -0.13 7.81 -18.30
C PRO A 19 0.72 8.01 -17.05
N VAL A 20 0.23 7.50 -15.91
CA VAL A 20 1.01 7.50 -14.67
C VAL A 20 2.13 6.47 -14.80
N GLU A 21 3.38 6.90 -14.62
CA GLU A 21 4.51 5.98 -14.61
C GLU A 21 4.39 4.95 -13.49
N GLN A 22 4.65 3.67 -13.81
CA GLN A 22 4.49 2.55 -12.89
C GLN A 22 5.27 2.71 -11.57
N GLY A 23 6.47 3.29 -11.64
CA GLY A 23 7.29 3.58 -10.46
C GLY A 23 6.66 4.61 -9.53
N ASN A 24 6.14 5.71 -10.10
CA ASN A 24 5.46 6.76 -9.35
C ASN A 24 4.16 6.24 -8.74
N LEU A 25 3.39 5.45 -9.49
CA LEU A 25 2.19 4.79 -8.98
C LEU A 25 2.54 3.86 -7.82
N SER A 26 3.58 3.03 -7.94
CA SER A 26 3.96 2.09 -6.88
C SER A 26 4.39 2.80 -5.60
N LEU A 27 5.10 3.93 -5.71
CA LEU A 27 5.45 4.76 -4.55
C LEU A 27 4.21 5.40 -3.91
N ALA A 28 3.28 5.89 -4.73
CA ALA A 28 2.03 6.48 -4.25
C ALA A 28 1.13 5.44 -3.55
N LEU A 29 1.05 4.22 -4.10
CA LEU A 29 0.34 3.10 -3.48
C LEU A 29 0.96 2.71 -2.14
N ALA A 30 2.29 2.71 -2.03
CA ALA A 30 2.93 2.49 -0.74
C ALA A 30 2.51 3.59 0.24
N GLY A 31 2.55 4.86 -0.15
CA GLY A 31 2.06 5.96 0.68
C GLY A 31 0.61 5.78 1.15
N ALA A 32 -0.26 5.32 0.25
CA ALA A 32 -1.65 5.04 0.57
C ALA A 32 -1.81 3.85 1.54
N GLU A 33 -1.00 2.80 1.42
CA GLU A 33 -1.00 1.68 2.37
C GLU A 33 -0.62 2.15 3.79
N VAL A 34 0.30 3.11 3.96
CA VAL A 34 0.59 3.69 5.30
C VAL A 34 -0.64 4.39 5.88
N ILE A 35 -1.35 5.16 5.05
CA ILE A 35 -2.57 5.87 5.47
C ILE A 35 -3.63 4.83 5.89
N ASP A 36 -3.84 3.81 5.07
CA ASP A 36 -4.83 2.76 5.34
C ASP A 36 -4.47 1.95 6.61
N LEU A 37 -3.18 1.70 6.86
CA LEU A 37 -2.69 1.06 8.08
C LEU A 37 -2.90 1.93 9.33
N LEU A 38 -2.78 3.26 9.20
CA LEU A 38 -3.11 4.19 10.28
C LEU A 38 -4.61 4.19 10.57
N ASP A 39 -5.45 4.21 9.53
CA ASP A 39 -6.91 4.23 9.67
C ASP A 39 -7.44 2.99 10.39
N VAL A 40 -6.88 1.81 10.10
CA VAL A 40 -7.24 0.57 10.80
C VAL A 40 -6.48 0.36 12.12
N HIS A 41 -5.67 1.33 12.54
CA HIS A 41 -4.89 1.31 13.78
C HIS A 41 -3.86 0.17 13.86
N ALA A 42 -3.34 -0.27 12.71
CA ALA A 42 -2.28 -1.28 12.61
C ALA A 42 -0.90 -0.74 12.99
N ILE A 43 -0.72 0.56 12.84
CA ILE A 43 0.51 1.28 13.11
C ILE A 43 0.20 2.60 13.80
N ARG A 44 1.22 3.18 14.43
CA ARG A 44 1.29 4.64 14.66
C ARG A 44 2.60 5.18 14.12
N LEU A 45 2.67 6.50 13.97
CA LEU A 45 3.92 7.18 13.68
C LEU A 45 4.54 7.73 14.97
N ASP A 46 5.84 7.48 15.12
CA ASP A 46 6.70 8.14 16.12
C ASP A 46 7.76 8.94 15.36
N GLY A 47 7.50 10.23 15.16
CA GLY A 47 8.24 11.04 14.20
C GLY A 47 8.11 10.47 12.78
N ASP A 48 9.23 10.05 12.21
CA ASP A 48 9.33 9.43 10.89
C ASP A 48 9.38 7.89 10.95
N ARG A 49 9.16 7.28 12.13
CA ARG A 49 9.17 5.82 12.31
C ARG A 49 7.78 5.23 12.32
N ILE A 50 7.63 4.10 11.65
CA ILE A 50 6.41 3.29 11.67
C ILE A 50 6.50 2.32 12.84
N VAL A 51 5.67 2.52 13.86
CA VAL A 51 5.60 1.64 15.02
C VAL A 51 4.40 0.69 14.90
N PRO A 52 4.63 -0.63 14.75
CA PRO A 52 3.53 -1.59 14.64
C PRO A 52 2.74 -1.69 15.95
N ILE A 53 1.44 -1.91 15.80
CA ILE A 53 0.52 -2.21 16.89
C ILE A 53 0.06 -3.66 16.71
N ASP A 54 0.10 -4.45 17.79
CA ASP A 54 -0.42 -5.82 17.74
C ASP A 54 -1.93 -5.78 17.57
N GLN A 55 -2.40 -6.24 16.41
CA GLN A 55 -3.81 -6.28 16.04
C GLN A 55 -4.17 -7.64 15.42
N SER A 56 -5.46 -7.95 15.40
CA SER A 56 -6.00 -9.09 14.66
C SER A 56 -5.86 -8.88 13.15
N ALA A 57 -6.06 -9.98 12.40
CA ALA A 57 -5.96 -9.97 10.94
C ALA A 57 -6.84 -8.88 10.30
N ILE A 58 -6.27 -8.16 9.33
CA ILE A 58 -6.98 -7.17 8.52
C ILE A 58 -7.76 -7.92 7.43
N ALA A 59 -8.99 -7.49 7.16
CA ALA A 59 -9.86 -8.15 6.17
C ALA A 59 -9.39 -7.97 4.72
N ASP A 60 -8.80 -6.81 4.40
CA ASP A 60 -8.19 -6.55 3.10
C ASP A 60 -6.86 -7.31 3.02
N HIS A 61 -6.74 -8.20 2.03
CA HIS A 61 -5.61 -9.11 1.89
C HIS A 61 -4.30 -8.38 1.65
N LEU A 62 -4.26 -7.42 0.72
CA LEU A 62 -3.06 -6.65 0.41
C LEU A 62 -2.63 -5.78 1.60
N LEU A 63 -3.59 -5.17 2.29
CA LEU A 63 -3.31 -4.40 3.50
C LEU A 63 -2.82 -5.30 4.66
N ASN A 64 -3.35 -6.52 4.78
CA ASN A 64 -2.89 -7.51 5.73
C ASN A 64 -1.46 -8.00 5.44
N GLU A 65 -1.11 -8.18 4.16
CA GLU A 65 0.26 -8.45 3.74
C GLU A 65 1.20 -7.27 4.08
N ALA A 66 0.75 -6.03 3.83
CA ALA A 66 1.51 -4.84 4.18
C ALA A 66 1.80 -4.79 5.69
N ALA A 67 0.78 -5.02 6.54
CA ALA A 67 0.92 -5.11 7.99
C ALA A 67 1.86 -6.25 8.44
N SER A 68 1.82 -7.38 7.74
CA SER A 68 2.68 -8.54 8.00
C SER A 68 4.15 -8.27 7.64
N SER A 69 4.40 -7.36 6.71
CA SER A 69 5.74 -6.98 6.25
C SER A 69 6.45 -5.94 7.13
N LEU A 70 5.79 -5.47 8.20
CA LEU A 70 6.32 -4.46 9.12
C LEU A 70 7.44 -5.01 10.01
N VAL A 71 8.45 -4.18 10.25
CA VAL A 71 9.51 -4.48 11.22
C VAL A 71 8.98 -4.32 12.65
N ARG A 72 8.77 -5.43 13.35
CA ARG A 72 8.19 -5.43 14.73
C ARG A 72 9.22 -5.23 15.85
N GLN A 73 10.50 -5.26 15.54
CA GLN A 73 11.57 -5.10 16.52
C GLN A 73 12.22 -3.73 16.37
N ALA A 74 12.55 -3.09 17.50
CA ALA A 74 13.32 -1.86 17.48
C ALA A 74 14.75 -2.14 16.96
N PRO A 75 15.35 -1.24 16.14
CA PRO A 75 14.79 0.05 15.72
C PRO A 75 13.71 -0.09 14.63
N TYR A 76 12.59 0.58 14.84
CA TYR A 76 11.49 0.59 13.88
C TYR A 76 11.87 1.28 12.56
N GLU A 77 11.27 0.83 11.48
CA GLU A 77 11.56 1.31 10.12
C GLU A 77 11.09 2.75 9.90
N LEU A 78 11.86 3.52 9.13
CA LEU A 78 11.47 4.86 8.71
C LEU A 78 10.40 4.77 7.61
N VAL A 79 9.48 5.73 7.58
CA VAL A 79 8.45 5.82 6.53
C VAL A 79 9.11 5.84 5.15
N GLY A 80 10.18 6.63 4.96
CA GLY A 80 10.90 6.69 3.67
C GLY A 80 11.49 5.34 3.23
N ASP A 81 12.08 4.60 4.17
CA ASP A 81 12.66 3.27 3.89
C ASP A 81 11.57 2.26 3.55
N TRP A 82 10.48 2.28 4.31
CA TRP A 82 9.32 1.42 4.07
C TRP A 82 8.69 1.71 2.70
N LEU A 83 8.53 2.98 2.33
CA LEU A 83 8.01 3.38 1.01
C LEU A 83 8.86 2.80 -0.11
N TRP A 84 10.19 2.90 0.03
CA TRP A 84 11.10 2.35 -0.96
C TRP A 84 11.13 0.82 -1.01
N ARG A 85 10.96 0.17 0.14
CA ARG A 85 10.97 -1.29 0.23
C ARG A 85 9.68 -1.90 -0.27
N ARG A 86 8.54 -1.38 0.18
CA ARG A 86 7.18 -1.87 -0.13
C ARG A 86 6.74 -1.46 -1.54
N GLY A 87 7.11 -0.26 -1.98
CA GLY A 87 6.78 0.24 -3.32
C GLY A 87 7.47 -0.51 -4.48
N ARG A 88 8.39 -1.45 -4.23
CA ARG A 88 8.99 -2.23 -5.33
C ARG A 88 7.96 -3.16 -5.95
N ASN A 89 7.59 -2.89 -7.21
CA ASN A 89 6.60 -3.63 -8.01
C ASN A 89 5.18 -3.65 -7.41
N LEU A 90 4.84 -2.72 -6.53
CA LEU A 90 3.57 -2.74 -5.81
C LEU A 90 2.37 -2.57 -6.75
N SER A 91 2.47 -1.73 -7.79
CA SER A 91 1.39 -1.56 -8.76
C SER A 91 1.05 -2.86 -9.53
N ALA A 92 2.04 -3.72 -9.77
CA ALA A 92 1.82 -5.00 -10.43
C ALA A 92 1.10 -5.99 -9.50
N ALA A 93 1.39 -5.95 -8.19
CA ALA A 93 0.67 -6.73 -7.20
C ALA A 93 -0.81 -6.31 -7.09
N TYR A 94 -1.09 -5.00 -7.06
CA TYR A 94 -2.46 -4.49 -7.06
C TYR A 94 -3.22 -4.85 -8.34
N LEU A 95 -2.56 -4.81 -9.51
CA LEU A 95 -3.18 -5.24 -10.76
C LEU A 95 -3.57 -6.74 -10.71
N ALA A 96 -2.64 -7.59 -10.30
CA ALA A 96 -2.86 -9.04 -10.23
C ALA A 96 -3.98 -9.42 -9.24
N ASP A 97 -4.08 -8.70 -8.11
CA ASP A 97 -5.12 -8.92 -7.12
C ASP A 97 -6.50 -8.55 -7.68
N LEU A 98 -6.63 -7.40 -8.36
CA LEU A 98 -7.88 -7.00 -9.00
C LEU A 98 -8.30 -7.92 -10.15
N GLU A 99 -7.34 -8.46 -10.91
CA GLU A 99 -7.59 -9.50 -11.91
C GLU A 99 -8.10 -10.80 -11.25
N ALA A 100 -7.50 -11.21 -10.12
CA ALA A 100 -7.92 -12.40 -9.38
C ALA A 100 -9.32 -12.24 -8.74
N GLU A 101 -9.68 -11.04 -8.32
CA GLU A 101 -11.02 -10.69 -7.85
C GLU A 101 -12.06 -10.56 -8.98
N GLY A 102 -11.65 -10.68 -10.25
CA GLY A 102 -12.52 -10.58 -11.42
C GLY A 102 -13.05 -9.17 -11.69
N GLN A 103 -12.40 -8.14 -11.15
CA GLN A 103 -12.81 -6.74 -11.31
C GLN A 103 -12.25 -6.08 -12.57
N ILE A 104 -11.26 -6.72 -13.18
CA ILE A 104 -10.64 -6.27 -14.43
C ILE A 104 -10.60 -7.49 -15.36
N THR A 105 -11.02 -7.30 -16.60
CA THR A 105 -10.85 -8.28 -17.69
C THR A 105 -9.87 -7.68 -18.68
N GLN A 106 -8.81 -8.42 -19.04
CA GLN A 106 -7.90 -7.99 -20.12
C GLN A 106 -8.62 -7.89 -21.46
#